data_AF-A0A0C3MIK1-F1
#
_entry.id   AF-A0A0C3MIK1-F1
#
_cell.length_a   1.000
_cell.length_b   1.000
_cell.length_c   1.000
_cell.angle_alpha   90.00
_cell.angle_beta   90.00
_cell.angle_gamma   90.00
#
_symmetry.space_group_name_H-M   'P 1'
#
loop_
_entity.id
_entity.type
_entity.pdbx_description
1 polymer ?
#
loop_
_entity_poly.entity_id
_entity_poly.type
_entity_poly.pdbx_seq_one_letter_code
_entity_poly.pdbx_strand_id
1 'polypeptide(L)'
;MSERQVQNITTTPPRRRKGGVQTNGRFQGTRPTVMKLETLSAKLKTSLSLDFDTKEWQLTIIQRILQRYDVIFTAGTSYGKSLIFEGVAAMAGKKRVCIVVTPLKALDLDEELRLEEADDGALEMDEEEVWEDDGDEEDGEDDE
;
A
#
# COMPACT_ATOMS: atom_id res chain seq x y z
N MET A 1 49.97 -24.12 -62.25
CA MET A 1 48.51 -24.25 -62.11
C MET A 1 48.27 -24.69 -60.67
N SER A 2 48.10 -23.76 -59.73
CA SER A 2 46.78 -23.29 -59.22
C SER A 2 45.78 -24.45 -59.15
N GLU A 3 45.14 -24.78 -58.04
CA GLU A 3 44.57 -23.93 -56.99
C GLU A 3 43.86 -24.87 -55.99
N ARG A 4 43.74 -24.45 -54.72
CA ARG A 4 42.57 -24.59 -53.83
C ARG A 4 43.01 -24.64 -52.37
N GLN A 5 43.10 -23.47 -51.75
CA GLN A 5 42.77 -23.35 -50.33
C GLN A 5 41.27 -23.05 -50.24
N VAL A 6 40.55 -23.91 -49.53
CA VAL A 6 39.16 -23.67 -49.12
C VAL A 6 39.21 -23.08 -47.71
N GLN A 7 38.84 -21.82 -47.57
CA GLN A 7 38.46 -21.24 -46.28
C GLN A 7 37.24 -20.35 -46.48
N ASN A 8 36.05 -20.92 -46.27
CA ASN A 8 34.83 -20.14 -46.09
C ASN A 8 34.62 -19.93 -44.58
N ILE A 9 35.18 -18.85 -44.05
CA ILE A 9 34.86 -18.35 -42.71
C ILE A 9 33.78 -17.28 -42.84
N THR A 10 32.53 -17.70 -42.69
CA THR A 10 31.38 -16.78 -42.60
C THR A 10 31.53 -15.93 -41.35
N THR A 11 31.93 -14.68 -41.51
CA THR A 11 32.08 -13.72 -40.41
C THR A 11 30.70 -13.17 -40.05
N THR A 12 30.00 -13.84 -39.16
CA THR A 12 28.79 -13.28 -38.53
C THR A 12 29.24 -12.12 -37.62
N PRO A 13 28.75 -10.88 -37.83
CA PRO A 13 29.14 -9.77 -36.97
C PRO A 13 28.70 -10.05 -35.53
N PRO A 14 29.52 -9.70 -34.52
CA PRO A 14 29.21 -9.99 -33.13
C PRO A 14 27.87 -9.36 -32.77
N ARG A 15 26.95 -10.18 -32.24
CA ARG A 15 25.64 -9.77 -31.76
C ARG A 15 25.82 -8.72 -30.66
N ARG A 16 25.68 -7.44 -31.02
CA ARG A 16 25.70 -6.32 -30.08
C ARG A 16 24.49 -6.46 -29.16
N ARG A 17 24.70 -6.97 -27.94
CA ARG A 17 23.69 -6.87 -26.89
C ARG A 17 23.41 -5.39 -26.66
N LYS A 18 22.14 -5.00 -26.73
CA LYS A 18 21.68 -3.69 -26.27
C LYS A 18 22.11 -3.59 -24.81
N GLY A 19 23.09 -2.72 -24.52
CA GLY A 19 23.51 -2.47 -23.14
C GLY A 19 22.25 -2.15 -22.34
N GLY A 20 22.07 -2.83 -21.21
CA GLY A 20 20.96 -2.50 -20.31
C GLY A 20 20.98 -1.00 -20.08
N VAL A 21 19.82 -0.36 -20.18
CA VAL A 21 19.68 1.03 -19.77
C VAL A 21 20.28 1.10 -18.37
N GLN A 22 21.37 1.85 -18.21
CA GLN A 22 21.86 2.18 -16.88
C GLN A 22 20.77 3.02 -16.25
N THR A 23 19.86 2.36 -15.54
CA THR A 23 18.88 3.05 -14.73
C THR A 23 19.66 3.65 -13.59
N ASN A 24 20.04 4.92 -13.74
CA ASN A 24 20.56 5.74 -12.65
C ASN A 24 19.59 5.61 -11.47
N GLY A 25 19.92 4.78 -10.48
CA GLY A 25 19.24 4.70 -9.20
C GLY A 25 17.97 3.84 -9.07
N ARG A 26 17.58 3.02 -10.05
CA ARG A 26 16.50 2.02 -9.85
C ARG A 26 17.11 0.64 -9.59
N PHE A 27 16.71 0.03 -8.47
CA PHE A 27 17.07 -1.31 -7.95
C PHE A 27 18.29 -1.43 -7.02
N GLN A 28 18.64 -0.42 -6.22
CA GLN A 28 19.29 -0.72 -4.94
C GLN A 28 18.20 -1.15 -3.95
N GLY A 29 18.09 -2.48 -3.76
CA GLY A 29 17.03 -3.16 -3.01
C GLY A 29 16.97 -2.87 -1.51
N THR A 30 17.70 -1.87 -1.00
CA THR A 30 17.69 -1.40 0.39
C THR A 30 17.55 0.12 0.41
N ARG A 31 16.32 0.63 0.54
CA ARG A 31 16.11 2.04 0.90
C ARG A 31 16.60 2.25 2.33
N PRO A 32 17.25 3.37 2.64
CA PRO A 32 17.79 3.62 3.97
C PRO A 32 16.69 3.51 5.03
N THR A 33 17.02 2.78 6.10
CA THR A 33 16.11 2.51 7.20
C THR A 33 15.68 3.82 7.85
N VAL A 34 14.38 4.15 7.75
CA VAL A 34 13.84 5.42 8.28
C VAL A 34 13.87 5.44 9.82
N MET A 35 13.65 4.31 10.50
CA MET A 35 13.61 4.20 11.97
C MET A 35 13.99 2.79 12.46
N LYS A 36 14.57 2.69 13.67
CA LYS A 36 14.79 1.41 14.38
C LYS A 36 13.45 0.83 14.86
N LEU A 37 13.38 -0.50 15.02
CA LEU A 37 12.16 -1.20 15.46
C LEU A 37 11.67 -0.74 16.83
N GLU A 38 12.56 -0.52 17.79
CA GLU A 38 12.24 -0.02 19.13
C GLU A 38 11.54 1.36 19.08
N THR A 39 12.10 2.28 18.28
CA THR A 39 11.53 3.61 18.09
C THR A 39 10.18 3.55 17.37
N LEU A 40 10.04 2.61 16.43
CA LEU A 40 8.80 2.41 15.69
C LEU A 40 7.70 1.86 16.60
N SER A 41 8.03 0.89 17.47
CA SER A 41 7.10 0.34 18.47
C SER A 41 6.64 1.42 19.46
N ALA A 42 7.57 2.22 20.00
CA ALA A 42 7.23 3.31 20.91
C ALA A 42 6.30 4.34 20.24
N LYS A 43 6.62 4.74 19.01
CA LYS A 43 5.77 5.67 18.25
C LYS A 43 4.39 5.11 17.94
N LEU A 44 4.30 3.83 17.58
CA LEU A 44 3.03 3.15 17.35
C LEU A 44 2.16 3.16 18.61
N LYS A 45 2.74 2.81 19.75
CA LYS A 45 2.02 2.84 21.03
C LYS A 45 1.51 4.23 21.38
N THR A 46 2.31 5.26 21.16
CA THR A 46 1.90 6.65 21.41
C THR A 46 0.86 7.13 20.40
N SER A 47 0.97 6.72 19.14
CA SER A 47 0.06 7.19 18.09
C SER A 47 -1.30 6.53 18.15
N LEU A 48 -1.36 5.24 18.45
CA LEU A 48 -2.59 4.43 18.48
C LEU A 48 -3.07 4.12 19.91
N SER A 49 -2.48 4.77 20.93
CA SER A 49 -2.80 4.56 22.35
C SER A 49 -2.90 3.09 22.79
N LEU A 50 -2.00 2.24 22.29
CA LEU A 50 -2.05 0.80 22.51
C LEU A 50 -1.63 0.42 23.93
N ASP A 51 -2.42 -0.44 24.58
CA ASP A 51 -2.14 -1.03 25.90
C ASP A 51 -1.24 -2.28 25.82
N PHE A 52 -1.10 -2.87 24.63
CA PHE A 52 -0.32 -4.10 24.41
C PHE A 52 1.02 -3.87 23.67
N ASP A 53 1.90 -4.88 23.75
CA ASP A 53 3.15 -4.93 22.99
C ASP A 53 2.95 -5.43 21.56
N THR A 54 3.52 -4.68 20.62
CA THR A 54 3.52 -5.02 19.19
C THR A 54 4.50 -6.15 18.91
N LYS A 55 4.08 -7.13 18.09
CA LYS A 55 4.93 -8.28 17.75
C LYS A 55 6.01 -7.85 16.75
N GLU A 56 7.20 -8.42 16.85
CA GLU A 56 8.36 -8.08 16.00
C GLU A 56 8.05 -8.22 14.50
N TRP A 57 7.29 -9.25 14.11
CA TRP A 57 6.91 -9.46 12.71
C TRP A 57 5.98 -8.36 12.19
N GLN A 58 5.06 -7.84 13.01
CA GLN A 58 4.18 -6.71 12.64
C GLN A 58 5.03 -5.45 12.42
N LEU A 59 5.92 -5.16 13.37
CA LEU A 59 6.83 -4.00 13.29
C LEU A 59 7.73 -4.07 12.05
N THR A 60 8.25 -5.26 11.73
CA THR A 60 9.08 -5.48 10.55
C THR A 60 8.31 -5.23 9.27
N ILE A 61 7.06 -5.71 9.16
CA ILE A 61 6.22 -5.48 7.99
C ILE A 61 5.91 -3.98 7.83
N ILE A 62 5.47 -3.31 8.89
CA ILE A 62 5.18 -1.86 8.86
C ILE A 62 6.43 -1.09 8.42
N GLN A 63 7.61 -1.43 8.98
CA GLN A 63 8.87 -0.80 8.60
C GLN A 63 9.18 -0.99 7.10
N ARG A 64 8.96 -2.19 6.54
CA ARG A 64 9.16 -2.48 5.12
C ARG A 64 8.18 -1.71 4.24
N ILE A 65 6.91 -1.61 4.64
CA ILE A 65 5.91 -0.82 3.91
C ILE A 65 6.29 0.67 3.91
N LEU A 66 6.72 1.22 5.05
CA LEU A 66 7.19 2.61 5.15
C LEU A 66 8.45 2.89 4.31
N GLN A 67 9.31 1.87 4.13
CA GLN A 67 10.44 1.89 3.21
C GLN A 67 10.02 1.72 1.73
N ARG A 68 8.71 1.63 1.44
CA ARG A 68 8.12 1.46 0.10
C ARG A 68 8.50 0.13 -0.57
N TYR A 69 8.58 -0.94 0.22
CA TYR A 69 8.59 -2.30 -0.30
C TYR A 69 7.17 -2.82 -0.45
N ASP A 70 6.99 -3.64 -1.48
CA ASP A 70 5.82 -4.49 -1.60
C ASP A 70 6.03 -5.70 -0.70
N VAL A 71 5.04 -6.00 0.15
CA VAL A 71 5.13 -7.07 1.16
C VAL A 71 3.93 -7.99 1.01
N ILE A 72 4.21 -9.29 0.92
CA ILE A 72 3.22 -10.35 1.07
C ILE A 72 3.53 -11.06 2.38
N PHE A 73 2.53 -11.21 3.25
CA PHE A 73 2.68 -11.93 4.50
C PHE A 73 1.50 -12.88 4.72
N THR A 74 1.74 -13.92 5.51
CA THR A 74 0.73 -14.91 5.89
C THR A 74 0.61 -14.93 7.41
N ALA A 75 -0.59 -14.67 7.92
CA ALA A 75 -0.89 -14.75 9.34
C ALA A 75 -2.30 -15.31 9.54
N GLY A 76 -2.49 -16.09 10.61
CA GLY A 76 -3.79 -16.66 10.96
C GLY A 76 -4.83 -15.58 11.27
N THR A 77 -6.10 -15.98 11.41
CA THR A 77 -7.16 -15.13 11.95
C THR A 77 -6.86 -14.75 13.41
N SER A 78 -7.34 -13.59 13.86
CA SER A 78 -7.09 -13.08 15.23
C SER A 78 -5.62 -12.75 15.59
N TYR A 79 -4.67 -12.79 14.65
CA TYR A 79 -3.26 -12.42 14.92
C TYR A 79 -3.00 -10.91 14.92
N GLY A 80 -4.03 -10.08 14.73
CA GLY A 80 -3.89 -8.62 14.63
C GLY A 80 -3.25 -8.20 13.31
N LYS A 81 -3.86 -8.62 12.19
CA LYS A 81 -3.40 -8.21 10.85
C LYS A 81 -3.77 -6.75 10.58
N SER A 82 -4.87 -6.27 11.16
CA SER A 82 -5.37 -4.91 10.99
C SER A 82 -4.43 -3.83 11.48
N LEU A 83 -3.77 -4.10 12.61
CA LEU A 83 -2.72 -3.25 13.17
C LEU A 83 -1.60 -2.87 12.18
N ILE A 84 -1.37 -3.69 11.14
CA ILE A 84 -0.39 -3.37 10.11
C ILE A 84 -0.84 -2.17 9.27
N PHE A 85 -2.09 -2.13 8.81
CA PHE A 85 -2.57 -1.02 7.99
C PHE A 85 -2.87 0.22 8.84
N GLU A 86 -3.45 0.07 10.04
CA GLU A 86 -3.64 1.16 11.00
C GLU A 86 -2.29 1.81 11.33
N GLY A 87 -1.30 0.97 11.65
CA GLY A 87 0.05 1.41 11.96
C GLY A 87 0.75 2.09 10.79
N VAL A 88 0.49 1.65 9.56
CA VAL A 88 0.99 2.32 8.37
C VAL A 88 0.30 3.67 8.18
N ALA A 89 -1.03 3.75 8.34
CA ALA A 89 -1.79 4.98 8.21
C ALA A 89 -1.32 6.06 9.21
N ALA A 90 -1.23 5.68 10.50
CA ALA A 90 -0.74 6.54 11.56
C ALA A 90 0.69 7.07 11.31
N MET A 91 1.56 6.22 10.76
CA MET A 91 2.99 6.53 10.59
C MET A 91 3.36 7.11 9.22
N ALA A 92 2.46 7.06 8.24
CA ALA A 92 2.71 7.52 6.86
C ALA A 92 2.86 9.05 6.75
N GLY A 93 2.32 9.80 7.72
CA GLY A 93 2.42 11.26 7.85
C GLY A 93 1.27 12.03 7.17
N LYS A 94 1.15 13.32 7.49
CA LYS A 94 -0.02 14.20 7.25
C LYS A 94 -0.46 14.46 5.78
N LYS A 95 0.04 13.72 4.80
CA LYS A 95 -0.30 13.89 3.36
C LYS A 95 -0.30 12.55 2.61
N ARG A 96 -0.59 11.46 3.33
CA ARG A 96 -0.65 10.12 2.75
C ARG A 96 -1.94 9.47 3.20
N VAL A 97 -2.53 8.69 2.30
CA VAL A 97 -3.74 7.92 2.53
C VAL A 97 -3.35 6.44 2.47
N CYS A 98 -3.89 5.64 3.38
CA CYS A 98 -3.83 4.19 3.33
C CYS A 98 -5.16 3.68 2.78
N ILE A 99 -5.13 2.98 1.65
CA ILE A 99 -6.32 2.38 1.07
C ILE A 99 -6.26 0.89 1.39
N VAL A 100 -7.26 0.41 2.12
CA VAL A 100 -7.45 -1.00 2.42
C VAL A 100 -8.58 -1.50 1.53
N VAL A 101 -8.33 -2.56 0.78
CA VAL A 101 -9.35 -3.19 -0.07
C VAL A 101 -9.72 -4.51 0.58
N THR A 102 -10.94 -4.61 1.07
CA THR A 102 -11.48 -5.87 1.57
C THR A 102 -12.54 -6.40 0.58
N PRO A 103 -12.72 -7.73 0.51
CA PRO A 103 -13.70 -8.32 -0.40
C PRO A 103 -15.13 -8.33 0.17
N LEU A 104 -15.34 -7.96 1.43
CA LEU A 104 -16.63 -8.09 2.14
C LEU A 104 -16.88 -6.86 3.00
N LYS A 105 -17.95 -6.10 2.69
CA LYS A 105 -18.39 -4.91 3.44
C LYS A 105 -18.57 -5.16 4.95
N ALA A 106 -18.99 -6.37 5.33
CA ALA A 106 -19.17 -6.73 6.74
C ALA A 106 -17.86 -6.70 7.55
N LEU A 107 -16.70 -6.78 6.90
CA LEU A 107 -15.40 -6.63 7.54
C LEU A 107 -14.96 -5.17 7.63
N ASP A 108 -15.47 -4.30 6.76
CA ASP A 108 -15.17 -2.87 6.78
C ASP A 108 -15.87 -2.22 7.98
N LEU A 109 -17.16 -2.50 8.18
CA LEU A 109 -17.94 -2.02 9.34
C LEU A 109 -17.34 -2.40 10.71
N ASP A 110 -16.82 -3.63 10.85
CA ASP A 110 -16.21 -4.09 12.11
C ASP A 110 -14.91 -3.34 12.43
N GLU A 111 -14.15 -2.96 11.41
CA GLU A 111 -12.90 -2.22 11.57
C GLU A 111 -13.15 -0.70 11.63
N GLU A 112 -14.18 -0.17 10.98
CA GLU A 112 -14.57 1.25 11.06
C GLU A 112 -15.10 1.61 12.46
N LEU A 113 -16.01 0.80 13.03
CA LEU A 113 -16.50 1.00 14.40
C LEU A 113 -15.33 1.05 15.41
N ARG A 114 -14.33 0.20 15.20
CA ARG A 114 -13.11 0.15 16.03
C ARG A 114 -12.23 1.40 15.86
N LEU A 115 -12.21 2.01 14.68
CA LEU A 115 -11.42 3.20 14.37
C LEU A 115 -12.12 4.50 14.78
N GLU A 116 -13.45 4.58 14.66
CA GLU A 116 -14.25 5.69 15.20
C GLU A 116 -14.08 5.81 16.73
N GLU A 117 -14.06 4.68 17.43
CA GLU A 117 -13.76 4.64 18.87
C GLU A 117 -12.33 5.14 19.19
N ALA A 118 -11.42 5.07 18.23
CA ALA A 118 -10.02 5.49 18.38
C ALA A 118 -9.76 6.97 18.00
N ASP A 119 -10.79 7.72 17.55
CA ASP A 119 -10.71 9.12 17.08
C ASP A 119 -9.71 9.31 15.91
N ASP A 120 -9.42 8.24 15.17
CA ASP A 120 -8.58 8.23 13.98
C ASP A 120 -9.50 8.25 12.76
N GLY A 121 -9.82 9.45 12.25
CA GLY A 121 -10.79 9.67 11.17
C GLY A 121 -10.68 8.67 10.01
N ALA A 122 -11.57 7.67 10.03
CA ALA A 122 -11.81 6.71 8.98
C ALA A 122 -12.94 7.23 8.08
N LEU A 123 -12.87 6.90 6.79
CA LEU A 123 -13.93 7.17 5.82
C LEU A 123 -14.09 5.93 4.95
N GLU A 124 -15.22 5.25 5.06
CA GLU A 124 -15.65 4.26 4.10
C GLU A 124 -16.07 4.95 2.79
N MET A 125 -15.57 4.44 1.65
CA MET A 125 -15.99 4.90 0.32
C MET A 125 -16.80 3.79 -0.33
N ASP A 126 -18.12 3.95 -0.28
CA ASP A 126 -19.09 2.97 -0.77
C ASP A 126 -19.81 3.45 -2.04
N GLU A 127 -20.22 2.52 -2.91
CA GLU A 127 -20.91 2.83 -4.19
C GLU A 127 -22.41 3.19 -4.03
N GLU A 128 -22.98 3.19 -2.81
CA GLU A 128 -24.40 3.45 -2.56
C GLU A 128 -24.65 4.84 -1.94
N GLU A 129 -24.32 5.92 -2.66
CA GLU A 129 -25.00 7.20 -2.44
C GLU A 129 -26.34 7.14 -3.19
N VAL A 130 -27.40 6.70 -2.50
CA VAL A 130 -28.77 6.94 -2.93
C VAL A 130 -29.04 8.42 -2.68
N TRP A 131 -29.07 9.20 -3.75
CA TRP A 131 -29.63 10.54 -3.71
C TRP A 131 -31.13 10.38 -3.43
N GLU A 132 -31.55 10.66 -2.20
CA GLU A 132 -32.95 10.95 -1.95
C GLU A 132 -33.26 12.24 -2.71
N ASP A 133 -34.01 12.08 -3.79
CA ASP A 133 -34.60 13.17 -4.57
C ASP A 133 -35.60 13.85 -3.63
N ASP A 134 -35.15 14.87 -2.91
CA ASP A 134 -36.00 15.80 -2.17
C ASP A 134 -36.92 16.44 -3.22
N GLY A 135 -38.06 15.80 -3.45
CA GLY A 135 -39.08 16.27 -4.37
C GLY A 135 -39.50 17.66 -3.96
N ASP A 136 -39.05 18.66 -4.71
CA ASP A 136 -39.57 20.02 -4.67
C ASP A 136 -41.09 19.93 -4.93
N GLU A 137 -41.89 20.00 -3.86
CA GLU A 137 -43.32 20.25 -3.96
C GLU A 137 -43.50 21.64 -4.59
N GLU A 138 -43.79 21.68 -5.91
CA GLU A 138 -44.19 22.91 -6.58
C GLU A 138 -45.48 23.45 -5.93
N ASP A 139 -45.35 24.64 -5.35
CA ASP A 139 -46.42 25.46 -4.81
C ASP A 139 -47.49 25.73 -5.89
N GLY A 140 -48.68 25.15 -5.71
CA GLY A 140 -49.87 25.49 -6.47
C GLY A 140 -50.51 26.78 -5.95
N GLU A 141 -50.04 27.94 -6.41
CA GLU A 141 -50.80 29.18 -6.36
C GLU A 141 -51.87 29.18 -7.47
N ASP A 142 -53.07 28.69 -7.14
CA ASP A 142 -54.28 28.94 -7.92
C ASP A 142 -54.92 30.26 -7.44
N ASP A 143 -54.59 31.36 -8.12
CA ASP A 143 -55.32 32.63 -8.03
C ASP A 143 -56.59 32.56 -8.91
N GLU A 144 -57.78 32.66 -8.30
CA GLU A 144 -59.05 33.01 -8.96
C GLU A 144 -59.76 34.16 -8.23
#